data_AF-A0A1Q4Z3G1-F1
#
_entry.id   AF-A0A1Q4Z3G1-F1
#
_cell.length_a   1.000
_cell.length_b   1.000
_cell.length_c   1.000
_cell.angle_alpha   90.00
_cell.angle_beta   90.00
_cell.angle_gamma   90.00
#
_symmetry.space_group_name_H-M   'P 1'
#
loop_
_entity.id
_entity.type
_entity.pdbx_description
1 polymer ?
#
loop_
_entity_poly.entity_id
_entity_poly.type
_entity_poly.pdbx_seq_one_letter_code
_entity_poly.pdbx_strand_id
1 'polypeptide(L)'
;MEQLPLWGPSTDEDPRPKPFLARPAKLRLLITVKAAPNPSARYGETVCVGALGMDPPWTGWIRLYPVHYRDLDDDGKFHKYDIIHVEALPARQDQRRESWKPIVDTITTERHIASRQSRRNLLDPLVEDSMCRLNKQARDDPSARSIALVRVADISALQVKRHSGWSAEDRKKIAGYLNQLDLLEPAERSPLQAPRFTGAYRYRCADRHCRGHQQTLWDWEFVALQRRLEQLTDAEAAEQLRNKFLTQLCAADRDVAFYVGNQAARPQSFSIGGVYAPRRPTARYRLHVNR
;
A
#
# COMPACT_ATOMS: atom_id res chain seq x y z
N MET A 1 8.59 24.92 20.25
CA MET A 1 8.24 24.94 18.81
C MET A 1 8.83 23.69 18.18
N GLU A 2 8.04 22.63 18.05
CA GLU A 2 8.45 21.44 17.30
C GLU A 2 8.58 21.81 15.83
N GLN A 3 9.78 21.59 15.26
CA GLN A 3 9.99 21.76 13.83
C GLN A 3 9.20 20.68 13.10
N LEU A 4 8.18 21.09 12.35
CA LEU A 4 7.45 20.19 11.47
C LEU A 4 8.41 19.57 10.44
N PRO A 5 8.23 18.29 10.06
CA PRO A 5 9.05 17.67 9.04
C PRO A 5 8.98 18.44 7.72
N LEU A 6 10.13 18.71 7.11
CA LEU A 6 10.25 19.36 5.80
C LEU A 6 9.82 18.38 4.69
N TRP A 7 8.51 18.17 4.52
CA TRP A 7 7.97 17.73 3.23
C TRP A 7 7.50 18.96 2.46
N GLY A 8 7.77 19.00 1.16
CA GLY A 8 7.39 20.12 0.30
C GLY A 8 5.87 20.27 0.22
N PRO A 9 5.37 21.43 -0.25
CA PRO A 9 3.93 21.61 -0.47
C PRO A 9 3.41 20.55 -1.45
N SER A 10 2.23 19.98 -1.13
CA SER A 10 1.46 19.10 -2.01
C SER A 10 1.33 19.75 -3.39
N THR A 11 1.71 19.03 -4.45
CA THR A 11 1.55 19.49 -5.83
C THR A 11 0.09 19.34 -6.23
N ASP A 12 -0.64 20.46 -6.32
CA ASP A 12 -1.99 20.54 -6.91
C ASP A 12 -1.92 20.44 -8.46
N GLU A 13 -1.12 19.50 -8.99
CA GLU A 13 -1.16 19.20 -10.42
C GLU A 13 -2.46 18.47 -10.75
N ASP A 14 -3.17 19.00 -11.75
CA ASP A 14 -4.35 18.34 -12.29
C ASP A 14 -3.99 16.92 -12.72
N PRO A 15 -4.72 15.91 -12.23
CA PRO A 15 -4.30 14.54 -12.42
C PRO A 15 -4.45 14.19 -13.92
N ARG A 16 -3.55 13.35 -14.48
CA ARG A 16 -3.48 13.03 -15.93
C ARG A 16 -4.48 11.97 -16.38
N PRO A 17 -5.17 12.11 -17.53
CA PRO A 17 -6.25 11.21 -17.94
C PRO A 17 -5.80 9.76 -17.99
N LYS A 18 -6.75 8.84 -17.70
CA LYS A 18 -6.45 7.43 -17.77
C LYS A 18 -5.95 7.10 -19.19
N PRO A 19 -4.74 6.56 -19.35
CA PRO A 19 -4.25 6.24 -20.68
C PRO A 19 -5.07 5.11 -21.28
N PHE A 20 -5.30 5.18 -22.60
CA PHE A 20 -5.83 4.08 -23.39
C PHE A 20 -4.70 3.51 -24.24
N LEU A 21 -4.36 2.24 -24.02
CA LEU A 21 -3.31 1.55 -24.79
C LEU A 21 -3.87 0.28 -25.41
N ALA A 22 -3.54 0.06 -26.69
CA ALA A 22 -3.89 -1.14 -27.42
C ALA A 22 -2.89 -2.30 -27.18
N ARG A 23 -1.65 -1.97 -26.77
CA ARG A 23 -0.58 -2.93 -26.47
C ARG A 23 0.00 -2.66 -25.08
N PRO A 24 0.56 -3.68 -24.40
CA PRO A 24 1.23 -3.48 -23.12
C PRO A 24 2.34 -2.44 -23.22
N ALA A 25 2.45 -1.60 -22.19
CA ALA A 25 3.60 -0.71 -22.02
C ALA A 25 4.60 -1.37 -21.08
N LYS A 26 5.90 -1.21 -21.38
CA LYS A 26 6.96 -1.53 -20.43
C LYS A 26 7.05 -0.41 -19.40
N LEU A 27 6.85 -0.76 -18.14
CA LEU A 27 6.90 0.14 -17.01
C LEU A 27 8.12 -0.18 -16.14
N ARG A 28 8.83 0.87 -15.73
CA ARG A 28 9.85 0.79 -14.68
C ARG A 28 9.28 1.39 -13.41
N LEU A 29 9.12 0.57 -12.38
CA LEU A 29 8.32 0.88 -11.21
C LEU A 29 9.12 0.68 -9.92
N LEU A 30 9.04 1.63 -8.99
CA LEU A 30 9.45 1.43 -7.60
C LEU A 30 8.27 0.88 -6.79
N ILE A 31 8.39 -0.34 -6.27
CA ILE A 31 7.37 -0.94 -5.41
C ILE A 31 7.35 -0.25 -4.05
N THR A 32 6.18 0.20 -3.59
CA THR A 32 6.05 0.95 -2.33
C THR A 32 5.22 0.24 -1.28
N VAL A 33 4.16 -0.46 -1.69
CA VAL A 33 3.24 -1.10 -0.75
C VAL A 33 2.54 -2.30 -1.37
N LYS A 34 2.36 -3.35 -0.57
CA LYS A 34 1.61 -4.56 -0.95
C LYS A 34 0.40 -4.66 -0.04
N ALA A 35 -0.80 -4.68 -0.61
CA ALA A 35 -2.00 -4.89 0.18
C ALA A 35 -2.06 -6.32 0.71
N ALA A 36 -2.69 -6.53 1.87
CA ALA A 36 -3.02 -7.87 2.35
C ALA A 36 -3.91 -8.61 1.32
N PRO A 37 -3.70 -9.92 1.10
CA PRO A 37 -4.52 -10.72 0.19
C PRO A 37 -5.96 -10.80 0.67
N ASN A 38 -6.89 -10.65 -0.27
CA ASN A 38 -8.31 -10.83 -0.05
C ASN A 38 -8.89 -11.85 -1.05
N PRO A 39 -9.90 -12.64 -0.64
CA PRO A 39 -10.61 -13.54 -1.54
C PRO A 39 -11.26 -12.81 -2.72
N SER A 40 -10.97 -13.25 -3.94
CA SER A 40 -11.59 -12.76 -5.17
C SER A 40 -12.28 -13.89 -5.92
N ALA A 41 -13.57 -13.70 -6.25
CA ALA A 41 -14.33 -14.66 -7.05
C ALA A 41 -13.73 -14.88 -8.45
N ARG A 42 -13.09 -13.84 -9.01
CA ARG A 42 -12.62 -13.83 -10.40
C ARG A 42 -11.15 -14.22 -10.55
N TYR A 43 -10.34 -13.88 -9.56
CA TYR A 43 -8.89 -14.00 -9.68
C TYR A 43 -8.26 -14.86 -8.57
N GLY A 44 -9.08 -15.41 -7.66
CA GLY A 44 -8.61 -16.19 -6.52
C GLY A 44 -7.95 -15.32 -5.46
N GLU A 45 -6.69 -15.62 -5.16
CA GLU A 45 -5.89 -14.95 -4.13
C GLU A 45 -5.09 -13.82 -4.76
N THR A 46 -5.60 -12.59 -4.72
CA THR A 46 -4.96 -11.45 -5.39
C THR A 46 -4.73 -10.28 -4.45
N VAL A 47 -3.71 -9.51 -4.78
CA VAL A 47 -3.40 -8.26 -4.10
C VAL A 47 -3.33 -7.11 -5.06
N CYS A 48 -3.53 -5.92 -4.48
CA CYS A 48 -3.15 -4.68 -5.11
C CYS A 48 -1.74 -4.31 -4.66
N VAL A 49 -0.89 -3.94 -5.61
CA VAL A 49 0.46 -3.42 -5.33
C VAL A 49 0.48 -1.95 -5.73
N GLY A 50 0.86 -1.10 -4.78
CA GLY A 50 1.15 0.30 -5.04
C GLY A 50 2.61 0.46 -5.45
N ALA A 51 2.83 1.24 -6.49
CA ALA A 51 4.15 1.53 -7.03
C ALA A 51 4.23 2.97 -7.54
N LEU A 52 5.46 3.44 -7.74
CA LEU A 52 5.77 4.72 -8.37
C LEU A 52 6.37 4.46 -9.75
N GLY A 53 5.78 5.04 -10.79
CA GLY A 53 6.37 5.09 -12.12
C GLY A 53 7.60 6.00 -12.14
N MET A 54 8.73 5.45 -12.61
CA MET A 54 10.04 6.09 -12.46
C MET A 54 10.47 6.89 -13.70
N ASP A 55 9.91 6.58 -14.87
CA ASP A 55 10.38 7.13 -16.14
C ASP A 55 9.22 7.71 -16.96
N PRO A 56 9.40 8.85 -17.67
CA PRO A 56 8.42 9.33 -18.63
C PRO A 56 8.09 8.30 -19.73
N PRO A 57 6.84 8.27 -20.23
CA PRO A 57 5.71 9.13 -19.87
C PRO A 57 5.00 8.68 -18.57
N TRP A 58 5.38 7.54 -18.00
CA TRP A 58 4.71 6.88 -16.88
C TRP A 58 5.34 7.26 -15.54
N THR A 59 5.09 8.50 -15.11
CA THR A 59 5.51 8.99 -13.78
C THR A 59 4.34 9.10 -12.80
N GLY A 60 4.60 8.95 -11.50
CA GLY A 60 3.57 9.05 -10.46
C GLY A 60 2.96 7.70 -10.07
N TRP A 61 1.87 7.73 -9.31
CA TRP A 61 1.30 6.52 -8.72
C TRP A 61 0.77 5.52 -9.75
N ILE A 62 1.12 4.25 -9.55
CA ILE A 62 0.66 3.10 -10.31
C ILE A 62 0.11 2.06 -9.33
N ARG A 63 -1.05 1.49 -9.65
CA ARG A 63 -1.69 0.38 -8.95
C ARG A 63 -1.69 -0.82 -9.87
N LEU A 64 -0.92 -1.84 -9.52
CA LEU A 64 -0.96 -3.11 -10.22
C LEU A 64 -2.05 -3.99 -9.60
N TYR A 65 -2.99 -4.43 -10.42
CA TYR A 65 -4.02 -5.39 -10.01
C TYR A 65 -4.55 -6.18 -11.22
N PRO A 66 -4.76 -7.50 -11.09
CA PRO A 66 -4.35 -8.35 -9.96
C PRO A 66 -2.87 -8.73 -10.02
N VAL A 67 -2.22 -8.84 -8.86
CA VAL A 67 -0.97 -9.60 -8.68
C VAL A 67 -1.30 -10.80 -7.80
N HIS A 68 -0.77 -11.99 -8.09
CA HIS A 68 -1.08 -13.17 -7.29
C HIS A 68 -0.42 -13.09 -5.93
N TYR A 69 -1.15 -13.53 -4.91
CA TYR A 69 -0.69 -13.54 -3.53
C TYR A 69 0.66 -14.26 -3.34
N ARG A 70 0.87 -15.36 -4.09
CA ARG A 70 2.12 -16.15 -4.06
C ARG A 70 3.34 -15.37 -4.54
N ASP A 71 3.15 -14.35 -5.39
CA ASP A 71 4.24 -13.49 -5.85
C ASP A 71 4.75 -12.54 -4.75
N LEU A 72 4.12 -12.52 -3.57
CA LEU A 72 4.39 -11.55 -2.50
C LEU A 72 5.21 -12.09 -1.34
N ASP A 73 5.41 -13.41 -1.27
CA ASP A 73 6.05 -14.07 -0.14
C ASP A 73 7.52 -13.62 0.02
N ASP A 74 8.21 -14.05 1.09
CA ASP A 74 9.62 -13.66 1.30
C ASP A 74 10.52 -14.12 0.14
N ASP A 75 10.17 -15.22 -0.55
CA ASP A 75 10.75 -15.70 -1.82
C ASP A 75 10.00 -15.19 -3.07
N GLY A 76 9.15 -14.18 -2.91
CA GLY A 76 8.31 -13.62 -3.96
C GLY A 76 9.12 -12.92 -5.07
N LYS A 77 8.46 -12.59 -6.18
CA LYS A 77 9.13 -11.99 -7.36
C LYS A 77 9.77 -10.62 -7.06
N PHE A 78 9.28 -9.91 -6.04
CA PHE A 78 9.78 -8.59 -5.63
C PHE A 78 9.41 -8.21 -4.18
N HIS A 79 10.20 -7.31 -3.63
CA HIS A 79 10.04 -6.74 -2.29
C HIS A 79 9.68 -5.25 -2.32
N LYS A 80 9.26 -4.74 -1.17
CA LYS A 80 9.02 -3.30 -0.99
C LYS A 80 10.35 -2.56 -1.15
N TYR A 81 10.34 -1.49 -1.94
CA TYR A 81 11.50 -0.70 -2.38
C TYR A 81 12.39 -1.34 -3.45
N ASP A 82 11.91 -2.39 -4.11
CA ASP A 82 12.52 -2.84 -5.36
C ASP A 82 12.12 -1.95 -6.52
N ILE A 83 13.05 -1.72 -7.43
CA ILE A 83 12.77 -1.23 -8.77
C ILE A 83 12.61 -2.45 -9.67
N ILE A 84 11.46 -2.55 -10.33
CA ILE A 84 11.13 -3.64 -11.24
C ILE A 84 10.86 -3.11 -12.65
N HIS A 85 10.99 -3.99 -13.63
CA HIS A 85 10.42 -3.84 -14.97
C HIS A 85 9.23 -4.78 -15.12
N VAL A 86 8.14 -4.30 -15.71
CA VAL A 86 6.94 -5.09 -15.97
C VAL A 86 6.21 -4.56 -17.19
N GLU A 87 5.63 -5.45 -17.99
CA GLU A 87 4.67 -5.07 -19.01
C GLU A 87 3.26 -4.99 -18.41
N ALA A 88 2.53 -3.90 -18.69
CA ALA A 88 1.19 -3.71 -18.17
C ALA A 88 0.28 -2.96 -19.13
N LEU A 89 -1.03 -3.17 -18.98
CA LEU A 89 -2.09 -2.48 -19.70
C LEU A 89 -2.94 -1.64 -18.73
N PRO A 90 -3.40 -0.44 -19.10
CA PRO A 90 -4.37 0.30 -18.30
C PRO A 90 -5.64 -0.55 -18.11
N ALA A 91 -6.13 -0.64 -16.88
CA ALA A 91 -7.26 -1.50 -16.55
C ALA A 91 -8.57 -0.94 -17.16
N ARG A 92 -9.27 -1.71 -18.01
CA ARG A 92 -10.49 -1.23 -18.69
C ARG A 92 -11.73 -1.13 -17.80
N GLN A 93 -11.82 -1.94 -16.74
CA GLN A 93 -13.00 -2.07 -15.88
C GLN A 93 -12.85 -1.33 -14.54
N ASP A 94 -11.75 -0.63 -14.37
CA ASP A 94 -11.45 0.15 -13.17
C ASP A 94 -11.28 1.60 -13.60
N GLN A 95 -12.12 2.50 -13.12
CA GLN A 95 -12.12 3.91 -13.54
C GLN A 95 -10.93 4.70 -12.98
N ARG A 96 -10.22 4.13 -12.00
CA ARG A 96 -9.04 4.74 -11.39
C ARG A 96 -7.91 4.78 -12.44
N ARG A 97 -7.30 5.95 -12.60
CA ARG A 97 -6.45 6.30 -13.76
C ARG A 97 -5.08 5.63 -13.67
N GLU A 98 -4.65 5.44 -12.44
CA GLU A 98 -3.51 4.73 -11.91
C GLU A 98 -3.70 3.21 -11.87
N SER A 99 -4.85 2.66 -12.28
CA SER A 99 -5.09 1.22 -12.27
C SER A 99 -4.59 0.54 -13.56
N TRP A 100 -3.65 -0.38 -13.38
CA TRP A 100 -2.98 -1.13 -14.44
C TRP A 100 -3.07 -2.64 -14.17
N LYS A 101 -3.30 -3.40 -15.22
CA LYS A 101 -3.24 -4.86 -15.24
C LYS A 101 -1.84 -5.31 -15.66
N PRO A 102 -1.02 -5.87 -14.74
CA PRO A 102 0.30 -6.37 -15.09
C PRO A 102 0.22 -7.69 -15.87
N ILE A 103 1.24 -7.95 -16.68
CA ILE A 103 1.58 -9.27 -17.19
C ILE A 103 2.63 -9.84 -16.24
N VAL A 104 2.19 -10.58 -15.24
CA VAL A 104 2.98 -10.98 -14.06
C VAL A 104 4.26 -11.76 -14.41
N ASP A 105 4.26 -12.49 -15.52
CA ASP A 105 5.43 -13.28 -15.96
C ASP A 105 6.55 -12.42 -16.58
N THR A 106 6.27 -11.17 -16.90
CA THR A 106 7.28 -10.22 -17.41
C THR A 106 8.00 -9.46 -16.29
N ILE A 107 7.61 -9.67 -15.03
CA ILE A 107 8.21 -8.98 -13.89
C ILE A 107 9.67 -9.41 -13.73
N THR A 108 10.56 -8.43 -13.75
CA THR A 108 12.00 -8.62 -13.47
C THR A 108 12.48 -7.54 -12.50
N THR A 109 13.27 -7.94 -11.51
CA THR A 109 13.81 -7.03 -10.50
C THR A 109 15.13 -6.44 -10.97
N GLU A 110 15.19 -5.10 -11.08
CA GLU A 110 16.41 -4.38 -11.45
C GLU A 110 17.36 -4.26 -10.25
N ARG A 111 16.86 -3.73 -9.12
CA ARG A 111 17.60 -3.64 -7.86
C ARG A 111 16.70 -3.33 -6.67
N HIS A 112 17.20 -3.61 -5.47
CA HIS A 112 16.64 -3.14 -4.21
C HIS A 112 17.22 -1.78 -3.78
N ILE A 113 16.38 -0.82 -3.41
CA ILE A 113 16.85 0.46 -2.84
C ILE A 113 17.05 0.28 -1.34
N ALA A 114 18.26 -0.12 -0.91
CA ALA A 114 18.59 -0.27 0.51
C ALA A 114 18.75 1.08 1.25
N SER A 115 19.29 2.09 0.57
CA SER A 115 19.59 3.41 1.15
C SER A 115 18.32 4.15 1.57
N ARG A 116 18.23 4.49 2.86
CA ARG A 116 17.13 5.28 3.41
C ARG A 116 17.06 6.69 2.80
N GLN A 117 18.21 7.29 2.50
CA GLN A 117 18.26 8.61 1.88
C GLN A 117 17.73 8.56 0.44
N SER A 118 18.10 7.53 -0.32
CA SER A 118 17.59 7.36 -1.68
C SER A 118 16.08 7.14 -1.69
N ARG A 119 15.53 6.40 -0.72
CA ARG A 119 14.07 6.28 -0.54
C ARG A 119 13.41 7.63 -0.27
N ARG A 120 13.98 8.43 0.64
CA ARG A 120 13.49 9.80 0.92
C ARG A 120 13.47 10.67 -0.31
N ASN A 121 14.56 10.72 -1.06
CA ASN A 121 14.65 11.55 -2.27
C ASN A 121 13.54 11.21 -3.30
N LEU A 122 13.08 9.96 -3.34
CA LEU A 122 12.03 9.50 -4.25
C LEU A 122 10.61 9.69 -3.68
N LEU A 123 10.43 9.52 -2.36
CA LEU A 123 9.10 9.41 -1.75
C LEU A 123 8.66 10.66 -0.98
N ASP A 124 9.59 11.39 -0.35
CA ASP A 124 9.27 12.59 0.42
C ASP A 124 8.56 13.66 -0.44
N PRO A 125 8.90 13.87 -1.73
CA PRO A 125 8.16 14.80 -2.59
C PRO A 125 6.71 14.39 -2.88
N LEU A 126 6.35 13.11 -2.67
CA LEU A 126 5.02 12.58 -2.93
C LEU A 126 4.12 12.60 -1.69
N VAL A 127 4.65 13.04 -0.55
CA VAL A 127 3.89 13.08 0.70
C VAL A 127 2.89 14.21 0.66
N GLU A 128 1.62 13.87 0.84
CA GLU A 128 0.50 14.79 0.87
C GLU A 128 0.06 15.11 2.28
N ASP A 129 -0.38 16.34 2.53
CA ASP A 129 -0.72 16.77 3.89
C ASP A 129 -2.09 16.32 4.38
N SER A 130 -3.06 16.04 3.48
CA SER A 130 -4.47 15.97 3.86
C SER A 130 -5.21 14.75 3.32
N MET A 131 -5.46 13.78 4.21
CA MET A 131 -6.45 12.72 3.97
C MET A 131 -7.88 13.31 3.85
N CYS A 132 -8.17 14.43 4.52
CA CYS A 132 -9.44 15.15 4.41
C CYS A 132 -9.70 15.58 2.95
N ARG A 133 -8.68 16.10 2.27
CA ARG A 133 -8.75 16.52 0.86
C ARG A 133 -9.00 15.32 -0.05
N LEU A 134 -8.23 14.24 0.10
CA LEU A 134 -8.42 13.01 -0.69
C LEU A 134 -9.83 12.43 -0.52
N ASN A 135 -10.34 12.37 0.71
CA ASN A 135 -11.71 11.92 0.97
C ASN A 135 -12.76 12.84 0.34
N LYS A 136 -12.53 14.14 0.29
CA LYS A 136 -13.43 15.09 -0.39
C LYS A 136 -13.40 14.86 -1.90
N GLN A 137 -12.22 14.83 -2.51
CA GLN A 137 -12.08 14.59 -3.94
C GLN A 137 -12.71 13.26 -4.37
N ALA A 138 -12.51 12.18 -3.61
CA ALA A 138 -13.09 10.87 -3.93
C ALA A 138 -14.63 10.81 -3.76
N ARG A 139 -15.23 11.73 -2.98
CA ARG A 139 -16.68 11.89 -2.92
C ARG A 139 -17.21 12.64 -4.14
N ASP A 140 -16.50 13.68 -4.53
CA ASP A 140 -16.93 14.62 -5.57
C ASP A 140 -16.66 14.06 -6.99
N ASP A 141 -15.59 13.27 -7.16
CA ASP A 141 -15.18 12.67 -8.44
C ASP A 141 -14.71 11.21 -8.26
N PRO A 142 -15.41 10.22 -8.84
CA PRO A 142 -14.96 8.82 -8.84
C PRO A 142 -13.61 8.57 -9.53
N SER A 143 -13.16 9.49 -10.39
CA SER A 143 -11.87 9.46 -11.09
C SER A 143 -10.72 10.08 -10.28
N ALA A 144 -11.03 10.63 -9.10
CA ALA A 144 -10.06 11.19 -8.19
C ALA A 144 -9.00 10.16 -7.77
N ARG A 145 -7.86 10.70 -7.34
CA ARG A 145 -6.69 9.92 -6.90
C ARG A 145 -7.09 8.90 -5.84
N SER A 146 -6.85 7.63 -6.14
CA SER A 146 -7.25 6.50 -5.31
C SER A 146 -6.13 5.93 -4.44
N ILE A 147 -4.91 6.43 -4.59
CA ILE A 147 -3.71 6.01 -3.87
C ILE A 147 -2.85 7.25 -3.58
N ALA A 148 -2.32 7.34 -2.37
CA ALA A 148 -1.47 8.44 -1.97
C ALA A 148 -0.55 8.02 -0.81
N LEU A 149 0.44 8.87 -0.53
CA LEU A 149 1.25 8.80 0.68
C LEU A 149 0.89 10.01 1.54
N VAL A 150 0.24 9.81 2.68
CA VAL A 150 -0.35 10.89 3.47
C VAL A 150 0.39 11.12 4.77
N ARG A 151 0.84 12.35 5.01
CA ARG A 151 1.40 12.82 6.27
C ARG A 151 0.46 12.54 7.43
N VAL A 152 1.02 11.97 8.49
CA VAL A 152 0.35 11.82 9.77
C VAL A 152 0.88 12.87 10.74
N ALA A 153 -0.02 13.69 11.28
CA ALA A 153 0.32 14.71 12.27
C ALA A 153 0.38 14.13 13.69
N ASP A 154 -0.56 13.25 14.01
CA ASP A 154 -0.68 12.63 15.33
C ASP A 154 -1.38 11.27 15.23
N ILE A 155 -0.88 10.28 15.96
CA ILE A 155 -1.48 8.93 16.02
C ILE A 155 -1.96 8.70 17.44
N SER A 156 -3.27 8.60 17.61
CA SER A 156 -3.87 8.37 18.92
C SER A 156 -3.93 6.89 19.29
N ALA A 157 -4.06 5.99 18.31
CA ALA A 157 -4.15 4.55 18.60
C ALA A 157 -3.88 3.66 17.37
N LEU A 158 -3.36 2.46 17.64
CA LEU A 158 -3.47 1.28 16.77
C LEU A 158 -4.30 0.21 17.49
N GLN A 159 -5.51 -0.04 17.00
CA GLN A 159 -6.35 -1.12 17.50
C GLN A 159 -5.97 -2.41 16.79
N VAL A 160 -5.53 -3.41 17.55
CA VAL A 160 -5.31 -4.78 17.08
C VAL A 160 -6.40 -5.65 17.71
N LYS A 161 -7.22 -6.29 16.86
CA LYS A 161 -8.35 -7.14 17.28
C LYS A 161 -8.29 -8.47 16.55
N ARG A 162 -8.84 -9.53 17.14
CA ARG A 162 -8.96 -10.83 16.46
C ARG A 162 -9.80 -10.66 15.20
N HIS A 163 -9.34 -11.24 14.09
CA HIS A 163 -10.14 -11.30 12.87
C HIS A 163 -11.28 -12.31 13.06
N SER A 164 -12.47 -12.01 12.54
CA SER A 164 -13.65 -12.89 12.63
C SER A 164 -13.58 -14.15 11.74
N GLY A 165 -12.41 -14.43 11.15
CA GLY A 165 -12.28 -15.39 10.04
C GLY A 165 -12.96 -14.92 8.74
N TRP A 166 -12.88 -15.75 7.71
CA TRP A 166 -13.56 -15.50 6.43
C TRP A 166 -15.07 -15.71 6.55
N SER A 167 -15.84 -14.84 5.90
CA SER A 167 -17.29 -15.01 5.79
C SER A 167 -17.66 -16.28 4.98
N ALA A 168 -18.94 -16.68 5.01
CA ALA A 168 -19.42 -17.77 4.15
C ALA A 168 -19.21 -17.45 2.65
N GLU A 169 -19.41 -16.20 2.26
CA GLU A 169 -19.20 -15.74 0.89
C GLU A 169 -17.72 -15.79 0.50
N ASP A 170 -16.83 -15.35 1.38
CA ASP A 170 -15.38 -15.38 1.15
C ASP A 170 -14.88 -16.83 1.02
N ARG A 171 -15.37 -17.73 1.86
CA ARG A 171 -15.07 -19.17 1.75
C ARG A 171 -15.56 -19.75 0.42
N LYS A 172 -16.73 -19.33 -0.06
CA LYS A 172 -17.24 -19.73 -1.38
C LYS A 172 -16.37 -19.23 -2.52
N LYS A 173 -15.84 -17.99 -2.43
CA LYS A 173 -14.90 -17.45 -3.41
C LYS A 173 -13.59 -18.24 -3.44
N ILE A 174 -13.04 -18.57 -2.27
CA ILE A 174 -11.82 -19.38 -2.15
C ILE A 174 -12.05 -20.78 -2.74
N ALA A 175 -13.11 -21.47 -2.32
CA ALA A 175 -13.42 -22.82 -2.79
C ALA A 175 -13.70 -22.86 -4.30
N GLY A 176 -14.48 -21.92 -4.82
CA GLY A 176 -14.79 -21.85 -6.25
C GLY A 176 -13.53 -21.66 -7.11
N TYR A 177 -12.57 -20.87 -6.64
CA TYR A 177 -11.30 -20.69 -7.34
C TYR A 177 -10.41 -21.92 -7.28
N LEU A 178 -10.28 -22.56 -6.11
CA LEU A 178 -9.50 -23.80 -5.97
C LEU A 178 -10.02 -24.89 -6.90
N ASN A 179 -11.35 -25.07 -6.98
CA ASN A 179 -11.96 -26.04 -7.89
C ASN A 179 -11.68 -25.72 -9.37
N GLN A 180 -11.65 -24.44 -9.76
CA GLN A 180 -11.31 -24.06 -11.14
C GLN A 180 -9.85 -24.37 -11.49
N LEU A 181 -8.93 -24.22 -10.54
CA LEU A 181 -7.52 -24.53 -10.75
C LEU A 181 -7.25 -26.03 -10.79
N ASP A 182 -7.89 -26.81 -9.92
CA ASP A 182 -7.72 -28.27 -9.86
C ASP A 182 -8.13 -28.96 -11.17
N LEU A 183 -9.07 -28.35 -11.90
CA LEU A 183 -9.46 -28.77 -13.25
C LEU A 183 -8.40 -28.48 -14.34
N LEU A 184 -7.46 -27.57 -14.08
CA LEU A 184 -6.45 -27.12 -15.04
C LEU A 184 -5.05 -27.68 -14.74
N GLU A 185 -4.67 -27.75 -13.46
CA GLU A 185 -3.43 -28.35 -12.97
C GLU A 185 -3.64 -28.85 -11.53
N PRO A 186 -3.41 -30.15 -11.21
CA PRO A 186 -3.49 -30.66 -9.84
C PRO A 186 -2.27 -30.17 -9.06
N ALA A 187 -2.32 -28.93 -8.58
CA ALA A 187 -1.33 -28.39 -7.65
C ALA A 187 -1.92 -28.44 -6.24
N GLU A 188 -1.20 -29.07 -5.30
CA GLU A 188 -1.48 -29.04 -3.86
C GLU A 188 -1.37 -27.60 -3.33
N ARG A 189 -2.43 -26.81 -3.53
CA ARG A 189 -2.47 -25.40 -3.15
C ARG A 189 -3.38 -25.22 -1.95
N SER A 190 -2.78 -24.95 -0.79
CA SER A 190 -3.53 -24.64 0.43
C SER A 190 -4.39 -23.39 0.26
N PRO A 191 -5.61 -23.34 0.84
CA PRO A 191 -6.49 -22.20 0.75
C PRO A 191 -5.93 -20.97 1.47
N LEU A 192 -6.26 -19.78 0.97
CA LEU A 192 -5.96 -18.52 1.64
C LEU A 192 -6.49 -18.51 3.06
N GLN A 193 -5.58 -18.44 4.03
CA GLN A 193 -5.94 -18.35 5.43
C GLN A 193 -6.28 -16.90 5.81
N ALA A 194 -7.34 -16.75 6.61
CA ALA A 194 -7.68 -15.46 7.18
C ALA A 194 -6.56 -14.97 8.09
N PRO A 195 -6.26 -13.66 8.10
CA PRO A 195 -5.29 -13.12 9.04
C PRO A 195 -5.75 -13.38 10.48
N ARG A 196 -4.81 -13.60 11.40
CA ARG A 196 -5.13 -13.81 12.83
C ARG A 196 -5.76 -12.55 13.44
N PHE A 197 -5.25 -11.39 13.06
CA PHE A 197 -5.69 -10.09 13.56
C PHE A 197 -6.05 -9.12 12.44
N THR A 198 -6.87 -8.14 12.79
CA THR A 198 -7.09 -6.92 12.01
C THR A 198 -6.51 -5.72 12.77
N GLY A 199 -5.96 -4.78 12.02
CA GLY A 199 -5.42 -3.52 12.53
C GLY A 199 -6.27 -2.33 12.09
N ALA A 200 -6.45 -1.33 12.95
CA ALA A 200 -7.03 -0.05 12.57
C ALA A 200 -6.33 1.12 13.29
N TYR A 201 -5.86 2.10 12.54
CA TYR A 201 -5.28 3.32 13.10
C TYR A 201 -6.36 4.36 13.37
N ARG A 202 -6.18 5.11 14.46
CA ARG A 202 -6.80 6.41 14.69
C ARG A 202 -5.74 7.48 14.68
N TYR A 203 -5.91 8.49 13.82
CA TYR A 203 -4.88 9.51 13.59
C TYR A 203 -5.47 10.82 13.07
N ARG A 204 -4.70 11.91 13.11
CA ARG A 204 -4.99 13.17 12.40
C ARG A 204 -3.99 13.36 11.25
N CYS A 205 -4.46 13.79 10.09
CA CYS A 205 -3.57 14.27 9.03
C CYS A 205 -3.12 15.71 9.32
N ALA A 206 -2.23 16.27 8.50
CA ALA A 206 -1.71 17.64 8.69
C ALA A 206 -2.70 18.76 8.29
N ASP A 207 -3.92 18.42 7.89
CA ASP A 207 -4.98 19.40 7.69
C ASP A 207 -5.35 20.07 9.03
N ARG A 208 -5.31 21.40 9.06
CA ARG A 208 -5.60 22.20 10.27
C ARG A 208 -7.01 21.99 10.82
N HIS A 209 -7.96 21.56 9.99
CA HIS A 209 -9.35 21.27 10.41
C HIS A 209 -9.62 19.76 10.54
N CYS A 210 -8.58 18.93 10.57
CA CYS A 210 -8.74 17.48 10.69
C CYS A 210 -9.40 17.12 12.03
N ARG A 211 -10.58 16.50 11.97
CA ARG A 211 -11.29 15.95 13.15
C ARG A 211 -10.86 14.52 13.50
N GLY A 212 -9.85 14.01 12.80
CA GLY A 212 -9.37 12.63 12.92
C GLY A 212 -9.92 11.69 11.86
N HIS A 213 -9.22 10.57 11.71
CA HIS A 213 -9.50 9.48 10.78
C HIS A 213 -9.43 8.16 11.53
N GLN A 214 -10.26 7.20 11.12
CA GLN A 214 -10.14 5.81 11.51
C GLN A 214 -10.10 4.96 10.24
N GLN A 215 -8.99 4.26 10.00
CA GLN A 215 -8.80 3.46 8.79
C GLN A 215 -8.17 2.11 9.11
N THR A 216 -8.69 1.08 8.44
CA THR A 216 -8.20 -0.29 8.57
C THR A 216 -6.83 -0.42 7.91
N LEU A 217 -5.94 -1.17 8.55
CA LEU A 217 -4.61 -1.53 8.05
C LEU A 217 -4.71 -2.79 7.19
N TRP A 218 -4.57 -2.63 5.89
CA TRP A 218 -4.55 -3.69 4.87
C TRP A 218 -3.14 -3.86 4.34
N ASP A 219 -2.19 -4.06 5.25
CA ASP A 219 -0.76 -4.16 4.94
C ASP A 219 -0.32 -5.63 4.93
N TRP A 220 0.34 -6.05 3.85
CA TRP A 220 0.96 -7.36 3.76
C TRP A 220 2.00 -7.58 4.86
N GLU A 221 2.81 -6.58 5.20
CA GLU A 221 3.84 -6.70 6.24
C GLU A 221 3.21 -6.97 7.62
N PHE A 222 1.99 -6.44 7.86
CA PHE A 222 1.23 -6.72 9.08
C PHE A 222 0.74 -8.17 9.12
N VAL A 223 0.23 -8.68 7.98
CA VAL A 223 -0.23 -10.07 7.85
C VAL A 223 0.93 -11.07 7.87
N ALA A 224 2.08 -10.72 7.30
CA ALA A 224 3.27 -11.56 7.32
C ALA A 224 3.85 -11.67 8.73
N LEU A 225 3.94 -10.56 9.48
CA LEU A 225 4.46 -10.58 10.84
C LEU A 225 3.65 -11.48 11.76
N GLN A 226 2.32 -11.37 11.78
CA GLN A 226 1.47 -12.20 12.65
C GLN A 226 1.62 -13.71 12.39
N ARG A 227 2.03 -14.14 11.19
CA ARG A 227 2.26 -15.56 10.89
C ARG A 227 3.53 -16.08 11.56
N ARG A 228 4.56 -15.23 11.66
CA ARG A 228 5.78 -15.55 12.42
C ARG A 228 5.57 -15.55 13.93
N LEU A 229 4.38 -15.14 14.40
CA LEU A 229 4.00 -15.08 15.81
C LEU A 229 2.97 -16.18 16.17
N GLU A 230 2.85 -17.23 15.35
CA GLU A 230 1.87 -18.31 15.55
C GLU A 230 2.02 -19.03 16.90
N GLN A 231 3.27 -19.17 17.39
CA GLN A 231 3.57 -19.86 18.64
C GLN A 231 3.26 -19.02 19.89
N LEU A 232 2.95 -17.73 19.73
CA LEU A 232 2.63 -16.83 20.84
C LEU A 232 1.13 -16.82 21.15
N THR A 233 0.79 -16.50 22.39
CA THR A 233 -0.61 -16.24 22.78
C THR A 233 -1.19 -15.03 22.03
N ASP A 234 -2.52 -14.91 21.99
CA ASP A 234 -3.17 -13.78 21.29
C ASP A 234 -2.74 -12.43 21.89
N ALA A 235 -2.51 -12.36 23.20
CA ALA A 235 -2.09 -11.15 23.89
C ALA A 235 -0.67 -10.74 23.49
N GLU A 236 0.29 -11.66 23.57
CA GLU A 236 1.69 -11.43 23.20
C GLU A 236 1.83 -11.09 21.71
N ALA A 237 1.14 -11.80 20.83
CA ALA A 237 1.16 -11.52 19.40
C ALA A 237 0.59 -10.14 19.09
N ALA A 238 -0.52 -9.75 19.72
CA ALA A 238 -1.10 -8.42 19.56
C ALA A 238 -0.18 -7.32 20.11
N GLU A 239 0.54 -7.57 21.19
CA GLU A 239 1.56 -6.65 21.73
C GLU A 239 2.73 -6.49 20.76
N GLN A 240 3.27 -7.58 20.20
CA GLN A 240 4.35 -7.53 19.21
C GLN A 240 3.93 -6.74 17.95
N LEU A 241 2.69 -6.92 17.49
CA LEU A 241 2.13 -6.13 16.39
C LEU A 241 2.07 -4.64 16.75
N ARG A 242 1.58 -4.28 17.95
CA ARG A 242 1.57 -2.87 18.42
C ARG A 242 2.97 -2.31 18.56
N ASN A 243 3.90 -3.07 19.14
CA ASN A 243 5.30 -2.67 19.29
C ASN A 243 5.92 -2.36 17.93
N LYS A 244 5.73 -3.23 16.93
CA LYS A 244 6.27 -2.99 15.60
C LYS A 244 5.61 -1.80 14.91
N PHE A 245 4.28 -1.81 14.80
CA PHE A 245 3.55 -0.90 13.92
C PHE A 245 3.24 0.46 14.55
N LEU A 246 3.08 0.53 15.86
CA LEU A 246 2.90 1.79 16.58
C LEU A 246 4.21 2.26 17.20
N THR A 247 4.82 1.48 18.10
CA THR A 247 5.96 1.97 18.89
C THR A 247 7.21 2.21 18.05
N GLN A 248 7.61 1.28 17.18
CA GLN A 248 8.84 1.39 16.39
C GLN A 248 8.66 2.22 15.11
N LEU A 249 7.62 1.93 14.33
CA LEU A 249 7.38 2.63 13.07
C LEU A 249 6.83 4.04 13.27
N CYS A 250 6.12 4.31 14.38
CA CYS A 250 5.59 5.64 14.67
C CYS A 250 6.31 6.33 15.84
N ALA A 251 7.57 5.96 16.10
CA ALA A 251 8.39 6.61 17.11
C ALA A 251 8.59 8.11 16.82
N ALA A 252 8.83 8.90 17.87
CA ALA A 252 9.02 10.35 17.76
C ALA A 252 10.22 10.76 16.88
N ASP A 253 11.19 9.87 16.66
CA ASP A 253 12.33 10.09 15.76
C ASP A 253 11.99 9.84 14.28
N ARG A 254 10.72 9.55 13.95
CA ARG A 254 10.25 9.25 12.60
C ARG A 254 9.40 10.35 12.02
N ASP A 255 9.48 10.48 10.71
CA ASP A 255 8.48 11.19 9.94
C ASP A 255 7.50 10.17 9.39
N VAL A 256 6.27 10.19 9.88
CA VAL A 256 5.29 9.13 9.59
C VAL A 256 4.32 9.58 8.51
N ALA A 257 4.24 8.79 7.45
CA ALA A 257 3.18 8.88 6.46
C ALA A 257 2.57 7.51 6.20
N PHE A 258 1.29 7.49 5.83
CA PHE A 258 0.56 6.29 5.49
C PHE A 258 0.38 6.17 3.98
N TYR A 259 0.79 5.04 3.42
CA TYR A 259 0.30 4.65 2.10
C TYR A 259 -1.18 4.34 2.24
N VAL A 260 -2.03 5.10 1.58
CA VAL A 260 -3.47 4.89 1.60
C VAL A 260 -3.95 4.49 0.22
N GLY A 261 -5.01 3.68 0.17
CA GLY A 261 -5.66 3.32 -1.09
C GLY A 261 -7.12 2.95 -0.90
N ASN A 262 -7.95 3.29 -1.89
CA ASN A 262 -9.34 2.85 -1.93
C ASN A 262 -9.54 1.53 -2.71
N GLN A 263 -10.79 1.08 -2.78
CA GLN A 263 -11.23 -0.02 -3.63
C GLN A 263 -12.15 0.50 -4.74
N ALA A 264 -12.09 -0.10 -5.94
CA ALA A 264 -12.95 0.31 -7.05
C ALA A 264 -14.46 0.24 -6.71
N ALA A 265 -14.88 -0.76 -5.94
CA ALA A 265 -16.27 -0.91 -5.48
C ALA A 265 -16.68 0.10 -4.39
N ARG A 266 -15.71 0.75 -3.73
CA ARG A 266 -15.93 1.72 -2.65
C ARG A 266 -14.92 2.87 -2.78
N PRO A 267 -15.02 3.72 -3.82
CA PRO A 267 -14.01 4.73 -4.11
C PRO A 267 -13.85 5.77 -3.00
N GLN A 268 -14.88 5.98 -2.19
CA GLN A 268 -14.90 6.90 -1.05
C GLN A 268 -14.28 6.31 0.23
N SER A 269 -13.97 5.01 0.26
CA SER A 269 -13.44 4.32 1.44
C SER A 269 -11.97 3.96 1.24
N PHE A 270 -11.10 4.63 1.98
CA PHE A 270 -9.66 4.38 1.96
C PHE A 270 -9.23 3.49 3.13
N SER A 271 -8.33 2.56 2.85
CA SER A 271 -7.60 1.78 3.85
C SER A 271 -6.12 2.19 3.84
N ILE A 272 -5.42 1.93 4.95
CA ILE A 272 -3.96 2.10 5.03
C ILE A 272 -3.33 0.82 4.48
N GLY A 273 -2.59 0.91 3.38
CA GLY A 273 -1.84 -0.21 2.81
C GLY A 273 -0.50 -0.44 3.50
N GLY A 274 0.05 0.55 4.18
CA GLY A 274 1.29 0.39 4.95
C GLY A 274 1.87 1.70 5.47
N VAL A 275 2.94 1.60 6.25
CA VAL A 275 3.57 2.74 6.91
C VAL A 275 4.89 3.10 6.23
N TYR A 276 5.07 4.39 5.94
CA TYR A 276 6.34 5.02 5.58
C TYR A 276 6.86 5.78 6.80
N ALA A 277 8.02 5.37 7.31
CA ALA A 277 8.56 5.88 8.57
C ALA A 277 10.10 6.07 8.52
N PRO A 278 10.61 6.90 7.61
CA PRO A 278 12.02 7.23 7.63
C PRO A 278 12.40 7.99 8.92
N ARG A 279 13.66 7.83 9.36
CA ARG A 279 14.20 8.60 10.50
C ARG A 279 14.33 10.07 10.14
N ARG A 280 13.94 10.97 11.04
CA ARG A 280 14.15 12.42 10.91
C ARG A 280 15.63 12.71 10.62
N PRO A 281 15.93 13.59 9.66
CA PRO A 281 17.29 14.09 9.51
C PRO A 281 17.72 14.72 10.83
N THR A 282 18.85 14.28 11.39
CA THR A 282 19.46 15.01 12.51
C THR A 282 19.90 16.37 11.98
N ALA A 283 19.65 17.44 12.74
CA ALA A 283 19.84 18.85 12.33
C ALA A 283 21.26 19.23 11.82
N ARG A 284 22.21 18.28 11.80
CA ARG A 284 23.58 18.45 11.28
C ARG A 284 23.70 18.38 9.75
N TYR A 285 22.68 17.89 9.03
CA TYR A 285 22.66 17.87 7.56
C TYR A 285 21.78 19.00 7.00
N ARG A 286 22.10 20.25 7.31
CA ARG A 286 21.69 21.37 6.46
C ARG A 286 22.76 21.51 5.39
N LEU A 287 22.50 20.98 4.20
CA LEU A 287 23.20 21.45 3.00
C LEU A 287 23.04 22.97 2.98
N HIS A 288 24.14 23.68 3.19
CA HIS A 288 24.21 25.10 2.89
C HIS A 288 23.97 25.23 1.39
N VAL A 289 22.75 25.59 1.01
CA VAL A 289 22.49 26.13 -0.32
C VAL A 289 23.05 27.54 -0.26
N ASN A 290 24.27 27.71 -0.79
CA ASN A 290 24.79 29.05 -1.04
C ASN A 290 23.86 29.75 -2.04
N ARG A 291 23.58 31.01 -1.74
CA ARG A 291 22.82 31.95 -2.57
C ARG A 291 23.39 32.05 -3.97
#